data_AF-A0A1M5WH23-F1
#
_entry.id   AF-A0A1M5WH23-F1
#
_cell.length_a   1.000
_cell.length_b   1.000
_cell.length_c   1.000
_cell.angle_alpha   90.00
_cell.angle_beta   90.00
_cell.angle_gamma   90.00
#
_symmetry.space_group_name_H-M   'P 1'
#
loop_
_entity.id
_entity.type
_entity.pdbx_description
1 polymer ?
#
loop_
_entity_poly.entity_id
_entity_poly.type
_entity_poly.pdbx_seq_one_letter_code
_entity_poly.pdbx_strand_id
1 'polypeptide(L)'
;MIELDKVERWERYDAWQHTASISSLIANICRDPKERKEPFTLADFNPIKIPGQPIKQQKPKQTWQDQKRIVEIFNAAYGGTDRRKG
;
A
#
# COMPACT_ATOMS: atom_id res chain seq x y z
N MET A 1 -8.07 29.05 16.90
CA MET A 1 -7.75 27.69 17.40
C MET A 1 -7.34 26.70 16.31
N ILE A 2 -7.62 26.94 15.02
CA ILE A 2 -7.30 26.00 13.91
C ILE A 2 -5.83 26.09 13.45
N GLU A 3 -5.18 27.25 13.58
CA GLU A 3 -3.77 27.40 13.16
C GLU A 3 -2.77 26.75 14.10
N LEU A 4 -3.00 26.81 15.42
CA LEU A 4 -2.13 26.20 16.43
C LEU A 4 -2.01 24.67 16.24
N ASP A 5 -3.12 23.99 15.90
CA ASP A 5 -3.13 22.55 15.61
C ASP A 5 -2.34 22.21 14.32
N LYS A 6 -2.30 23.11 13.34
CA LYS A 6 -1.47 22.89 12.13
C LYS A 6 0.02 22.97 12.47
N VAL A 7 0.44 23.99 13.21
CA VAL A 7 1.86 24.19 13.58
C VAL A 7 2.37 23.02 14.41
N GLU A 8 1.63 22.64 15.45
CA GLU A 8 2.00 21.50 16.32
C GLU A 8 2.09 20.19 15.52
N ARG A 9 1.19 19.97 14.55
CA ARG A 9 1.24 18.80 13.67
C ARG A 9 2.48 18.78 12.79
N TRP A 10 2.90 19.92 12.26
CA TRP A 10 4.11 20.04 11.46
C TRP A 10 5.37 19.80 12.30
N GLU A 11 5.46 20.37 13.50
CA GLU A 11 6.59 20.13 14.41
C GLU A 11 6.71 18.65 14.77
N ARG A 12 5.59 17.99 15.06
CA ARG A 12 5.57 16.55 15.31
C ARG A 12 5.97 15.75 14.07
N TYR A 13 5.57 16.18 12.88
CA TYR A 13 5.94 15.52 11.62
C TYR A 13 7.45 15.62 11.38
N ASP A 14 8.03 16.79 11.62
CA ASP A 14 9.46 17.05 11.52
C ASP A 14 10.26 16.25 12.56
N ALA A 15 9.76 16.15 13.79
CA ALA A 15 10.36 15.32 14.83
C ALA A 15 10.47 13.83 14.41
N TRP A 16 9.56 13.34 13.58
CA TRP A 16 9.56 11.96 13.08
C TRP A 16 10.43 11.71 11.84
N GLN A 17 11.00 12.75 11.22
CA GLN A 17 11.79 12.62 9.99
C GLN A 17 13.00 11.69 10.14
N HIS A 18 13.70 11.80 11.26
CA HIS A 18 14.88 10.98 11.52
C HIS A 18 14.55 9.49 11.60
N THR A 19 13.47 9.12 12.30
CA THR A 19 13.01 7.72 12.39
C THR A 19 12.54 7.21 11.03
N ALA A 20 11.80 8.05 10.28
CA ALA A 20 11.32 7.72 8.95
C ALA A 20 12.47 7.52 7.94
N SER A 21 13.56 8.30 8.04
CA SER A 21 14.71 8.18 7.15
C SER A 21 15.48 6.87 7.37
N ILE A 22 15.75 6.51 8.63
CA ILE A 22 16.42 5.24 8.98
C ILE A 22 15.55 4.05 8.53
N SER A 23 14.25 4.11 8.80
CA SER A 23 13.31 3.05 8.41
C SER A 23 13.25 2.88 6.89
N SER A 24 13.19 3.98 6.15
CA SER A 24 13.20 3.99 4.69
C SER A 24 14.50 3.42 4.11
N LEU A 25 15.64 3.75 4.71
CA LEU A 25 16.94 3.20 4.31
C LEU A 25 16.96 1.68 4.46
N ILE A 26 16.63 1.16 5.65
CA ILE A 26 16.64 -0.28 5.92
C ILE A 26 15.68 -1.01 4.99
N ALA A 27 14.45 -0.49 4.84
CA ALA A 27 13.44 -1.11 3.98
C ALA A 27 13.86 -1.15 2.51
N ASN A 28 14.56 -0.12 2.02
CA ASN A 28 15.08 -0.09 0.66
C ASN A 28 16.26 -1.03 0.44
N ILE A 29 17.11 -1.23 1.45
CA ILE A 29 18.19 -2.24 1.42
C ILE A 29 17.61 -3.65 1.33
N CYS A 30 16.56 -3.93 2.10
CA CYS A 30 15.89 -5.23 2.12
C CYS A 30 14.83 -5.41 1.01
N ARG A 31 14.63 -4.42 0.13
CA ARG A 31 13.57 -4.44 -0.88
C ARG A 31 13.90 -5.41 -2.01
N ASP A 32 12.99 -6.34 -2.29
CA ASP A 32 12.99 -7.11 -3.54
C ASP A 32 12.35 -6.28 -4.68
N PRO A 33 13.09 -5.95 -5.76
CA PRO A 33 12.54 -5.22 -6.90
C PRO A 33 11.41 -5.96 -7.64
N LYS A 34 11.33 -7.29 -7.51
CA LYS A 34 10.29 -8.11 -8.14
C LYS A 34 8.95 -7.97 -7.42
N GLU A 35 8.96 -7.90 -6.10
CA GLU A 35 7.75 -7.74 -5.30
C GLU A 35 7.30 -6.28 -5.22
N ARG A 36 8.25 -5.34 -5.12
CA ARG A 36 7.97 -3.90 -5.10
C ARG A 36 8.96 -3.14 -5.98
N LYS A 37 8.46 -2.70 -7.14
CA LYS A 37 9.23 -1.88 -8.11
C LYS A 37 9.67 -0.54 -7.51
N GLU A 38 8.74 0.16 -6.87
CA GLU A 38 9.00 1.50 -6.33
C GLU A 38 9.71 1.46 -4.98
N PRO A 39 10.75 2.30 -4.76
CA PRO A 39 11.38 2.40 -3.46
C PRO A 39 10.39 2.87 -2.38
N PHE A 40 10.74 2.60 -1.13
CA PHE A 40 10.07 3.19 0.01
C PHE A 40 10.52 4.64 0.19
N THR A 41 9.58 5.52 0.54
CA THR A 41 9.88 6.93 0.86
C THR A 41 9.71 7.18 2.36
N LEU A 42 10.20 8.32 2.87
CA LEU A 42 10.03 8.68 4.28
C LEU A 42 8.55 8.76 4.69
N ALA A 43 7.69 9.21 3.76
CA ALA A 43 6.25 9.29 3.98
C ALA A 43 5.59 7.92 4.20
N ASP A 44 6.22 6.81 3.75
CA ASP A 44 5.71 5.46 4.03
C ASP A 44 5.88 5.06 5.51
N PHE A 45 6.72 5.78 6.28
CA PHE A 45 7.07 5.47 7.68
C PHE A 45 6.77 6.60 8.67
N ASN A 46 6.28 7.75 8.22
CA ASN A 46 5.86 8.82 9.11
C ASN A 46 4.39 8.61 9.52
N PRO A 47 4.08 8.44 10.82
CA PRO A 47 2.71 8.18 11.27
C PRO A 47 1.81 9.43 11.14
N ILE A 48 2.40 10.61 10.99
CA ILE A 48 1.68 11.87 10.98
C ILE A 48 1.28 12.21 9.54
N LYS A 49 -0.02 12.11 9.27
CA LYS A 49 -0.59 12.44 7.96
C LYS A 49 -0.66 13.96 7.80
N ILE A 50 0.16 14.51 6.92
CA ILE A 50 0.00 15.91 6.49
C ILE A 50 -1.16 15.97 5.49
N PRO A 51 -2.09 16.94 5.63
CA PRO A 51 -3.11 17.21 4.62
C PRO A 51 -2.48 17.42 3.22
N GLY A 52 -2.91 16.63 2.23
CA GLY A 52 -2.44 16.74 0.84
C GLY A 52 -1.41 15.70 0.41
N GLN A 53 -0.84 14.90 1.33
CA GLN A 53 -0.09 13.72 0.91
C GLN A 53 -1.05 12.60 0.49
N PRO A 54 -0.86 11.99 -0.71
CA PRO A 54 -1.67 10.87 -1.13
C PRO A 54 -1.42 9.69 -0.18
N ILE A 55 -2.44 9.28 0.54
CA ILE A 55 -2.42 8.01 1.27
C ILE A 55 -2.29 6.93 0.20
N LYS A 56 -1.16 6.21 0.15
CA LYS A 56 -1.03 5.03 -0.70
C LYS A 56 -2.08 4.02 -0.24
N GLN A 57 -3.22 3.99 -0.93
CA GLN A 57 -4.26 3.02 -0.66
C GLN A 57 -3.64 1.65 -0.90
N GLN A 58 -3.58 0.83 0.15
CA GLN A 58 -3.27 -0.58 -0.06
C GLN A 58 -4.35 -1.13 -0.99
N LYS A 59 -3.94 -1.70 -2.13
CA LYS A 59 -4.90 -2.39 -3.00
C LYS A 59 -5.59 -3.44 -2.14
N PRO A 60 -6.93 -3.51 -2.15
CA PRO A 60 -7.64 -4.51 -1.37
C PRO A 60 -7.12 -5.89 -1.78
N LYS A 61 -6.82 -6.73 -0.79
CA LYS A 61 -6.40 -8.11 -1.04
C LYS A 61 -7.53 -8.82 -1.77
N GLN A 62 -7.28 -9.29 -2.99
CA GLN A 62 -8.27 -10.00 -3.77
C GLN A 62 -8.74 -11.25 -3.01
N THR A 63 -10.04 -11.43 -2.90
CA THR A 63 -10.62 -12.58 -2.18
C THR A 63 -10.57 -13.83 -3.06
N TRP A 64 -10.71 -15.02 -2.46
CA TRP A 64 -10.78 -16.26 -3.24
C TRP A 64 -12.06 -16.29 -4.10
N GLN A 65 -13.13 -15.62 -3.68
CA GLN A 65 -14.36 -15.50 -4.46
C GLN A 65 -14.13 -14.70 -5.74
N ASP A 66 -13.37 -13.61 -5.66
CA ASP A 66 -12.99 -12.80 -6.83
C ASP A 66 -12.16 -13.63 -7.81
N GLN A 67 -11.21 -14.43 -7.30
CA GLN A 67 -10.41 -15.33 -8.12
C GLN A 67 -11.27 -16.41 -8.78
N LYS A 68 -12.20 -17.03 -8.04
CA LYS A 68 -13.14 -18.03 -8.56
C LYS A 68 -14.00 -17.45 -9.68
N ARG A 69 -14.53 -16.23 -9.49
CA ARG A 69 -15.34 -15.53 -10.50
C ARG A 69 -14.55 -15.28 -11.79
N ILE A 70 -13.29 -14.87 -11.67
CA ILE A 70 -12.41 -14.69 -12.84
C ILE A 70 -12.25 -16.00 -13.61
N VAL A 71 -11.99 -17.12 -12.92
CA VAL A 71 -11.88 -18.44 -13.55
C VAL A 71 -13.18 -18.85 -14.26
N GLU A 72 -14.33 -18.60 -13.64
CA GLU A 72 -15.64 -18.90 -14.24
C GLU A 72 -15.88 -18.09 -15.53
N ILE A 73 -15.51 -16.80 -15.54
CA ILE A 73 -15.57 -15.96 -16.75
C ILE A 73 -14.65 -16.51 -17.85
N PHE A 74 -13.41 -16.86 -17.51
CA PHE A 74 -12.47 -17.44 -18.48
C PHE A 74 -12.98 -18.78 -19.03
N ASN A 75 -13.52 -19.64 -18.18
CA ASN A 75 -14.10 -20.90 -18.63
C ASN A 75 -15.30 -20.68 -19.56
N ALA A 76 -16.17 -19.72 -19.26
CA ALA A 76 -17.31 -19.38 -20.12
C ALA A 76 -16.86 -18.78 -21.47
N ALA A 77 -15.83 -17.93 -21.47
CA ALA A 77 -15.33 -17.26 -22.67
C ALA A 77 -14.55 -18.20 -23.60
N TYR A 78 -13.81 -19.15 -23.05
CA TYR A 78 -12.88 -20.01 -23.80
C TYR A 78 -13.28 -21.49 -23.81
N GLY A 79 -14.48 -21.84 -23.34
CA GLY A 79 -15.00 -23.22 -23.37
C GLY A 79 -14.35 -24.18 -22.36
N GLY A 80 -13.82 -23.65 -21.25
CA GLY A 80 -13.25 -24.45 -20.17
C GLY A 80 -14.32 -25.26 -19.41
N THR A 81 -13.97 -26.48 -18.99
CA THR A 81 -14.89 -27.38 -18.27
C THR A 81 -14.64 -27.36 -16.77
N ASP A 82 -15.71 -27.24 -15.97
CA ASP A 82 -15.66 -27.36 -14.51
C ASP A 82 -15.77 -28.83 -14.09
N ARG A 83 -14.65 -29.41 -13.66
CA ARG A 83 -14.58 -30.83 -13.26
C ARG A 83 -15.29 -31.15 -11.94
N ARG A 84 -15.85 -30.17 -11.23
CA ARG A 84 -16.64 -30.40 -9.99
C ARG A 84 -18.06 -30.88 -10.27
N LYS A 85 -18.53 -30.74 -11.50
CA LYS A 85 -19.89 -31.12 -11.92
C LYS A 85 -19.94 -32.46 -12.67
N GLY A 86 -18.82 -33.20 -12.69
CA GLY A 86 -18.70 -34.54 -13.27
C GLY A 86 -18.73 -35.63 -12.22
#